data_AF-A0A7L2I4I6-F1
#
_entry.id   AF-A0A7L2I4I6-F1
#
_cell.length_a   1.000
_cell.length_b   1.000
_cell.length_c   1.000
_cell.angle_alpha   90.00
_cell.angle_beta   90.00
_cell.angle_gamma   90.00
#
_symmetry.space_group_name_H-M   'P 1'
#
loop_
_entity.id
_entity.type
_entity.pdbx_description
1 polymer ?
#
loop_
_entity_poly.entity_id
_entity_poly.type
_entity_poly.pdbx_seq_one_letter_code
_entity_poly.pdbx_strand_id
1 'polypeptide(L)'
;RNGHTLFGILNYTKTPGGSRRLRSNILEPLVDAETINTRLDCVQELLQDEELFFGLQAVISKFLDTEQLLSVLVQIPKQDTVKTAESKITNLIYLKHTLELVEPLKSALRSCNTPLLKAYYNSLEDTRFQIILEKITTVINDDTRYTKGCLSMRTQKCYAVKPNINEFLDIARRTYTEIVDDIAGMITQLGEKYNLPMKTSFSSARGFFIQMNVDCSTLPNGQLPSEFTKITKMKNTYSFTSADLIKMNERCQESLREIYHMTYLIVCKLLNEIYEHIHCLYKLSDIVSMLDMLLSFAHACTLSDYVRPEFTDTLAIKQGWHPILEKIAMEKPVSNNTYLTEGNNFVIITGPNMSGKSTYLKQIALCQIMAQIGSYVPAEYCSFRIAKQIFTRIGMDDDIETNASTFMKEMKEITYIIQNANDKSLIIIDELGRGTSAEEGIGICYAACEYLLNLKVILL
;
A
#
# COMPACT_ATOMS: atom_id res chain seq x y z
N ARG A 1 -12.55 2.19 -1.55
CA ARG A 1 -11.80 2.65 -0.36
C ARG A 1 -12.41 3.99 0.03
N ASN A 2 -13.11 4.09 1.16
CA ASN A 2 -13.67 5.36 1.62
C ASN A 2 -12.52 6.29 2.05
N GLY A 3 -12.40 7.46 1.41
CA GLY A 3 -11.46 8.50 1.81
C GLY A 3 -11.78 9.12 3.17
N HIS A 4 -13.00 8.89 3.68
CA HIS A 4 -13.54 9.43 4.92
C HIS A 4 -13.27 8.50 6.12
N THR A 5 -12.01 8.13 6.34
CA THR A 5 -11.56 7.30 7.46
C THR A 5 -10.22 7.81 7.97
N LEU A 6 -9.85 7.52 9.22
CA LEU A 6 -8.53 7.87 9.75
C LEU A 6 -7.40 7.33 8.87
N PHE A 7 -7.54 6.08 8.41
CA PHE A 7 -6.62 5.48 7.45
C PHE A 7 -6.53 6.29 6.15
N GLY A 8 -7.65 6.72 5.58
CA GLY A 8 -7.66 7.51 4.34
C GLY A 8 -6.90 8.83 4.44
N ILE A 9 -6.90 9.45 5.62
CA ILE A 9 -6.31 10.77 5.86
C ILE A 9 -4.83 10.69 6.14
N LEU A 10 -4.39 9.63 6.82
CA LEU A 10 -2.97 9.43 7.11
C LEU A 10 -2.23 8.70 6.00
N ASN A 11 -2.92 8.12 5.01
CA ASN A 11 -2.32 7.25 3.99
C ASN A 11 -1.87 7.99 2.73
N TYR A 12 -0.69 8.59 2.82
CA TYR A 12 0.12 9.14 1.72
C TYR A 12 1.25 8.19 1.27
N THR A 13 1.24 6.94 1.77
CA THR A 13 2.24 5.91 1.45
C THR A 13 2.34 5.65 -0.06
N LYS A 14 3.56 5.38 -0.54
CA LYS A 14 3.84 5.14 -1.96
C LYS A 14 3.89 3.65 -2.32
N THR A 15 4.06 2.78 -1.34
CA THR A 15 4.15 1.34 -1.52
C THR A 15 2.95 0.61 -0.90
N PRO A 16 2.53 -0.53 -1.45
CA PRO A 16 1.50 -1.37 -0.82
C PRO A 16 1.91 -1.85 0.59
N GLY A 17 3.20 -2.11 0.81
CA GLY A 17 3.74 -2.53 2.10
C GLY A 17 3.59 -1.45 3.17
N GLY A 18 3.95 -0.20 2.88
CA GLY A 18 3.71 0.93 3.77
C GLY A 18 2.24 1.13 4.09
N SER A 19 1.37 1.00 3.08
CA SER A 19 -0.08 1.09 3.27
C SER A 19 -0.64 -0.01 4.20
N ARG A 20 -0.14 -1.24 4.08
CA ARG A 20 -0.48 -2.34 5.02
C ARG A 20 0.05 -2.06 6.42
N ARG A 21 1.29 -1.58 6.54
CA ARG A 21 1.92 -1.24 7.82
C ARG A 21 1.13 -0.17 8.57
N LEU A 22 0.73 0.91 7.88
CA LEU A 22 -0.11 1.95 8.44
C LEU A 22 -1.44 1.39 8.95
N ARG A 23 -2.12 0.55 8.15
CA ARG A 23 -3.39 -0.08 8.55
C ARG A 23 -3.22 -0.92 9.80
N SER A 24 -2.18 -1.76 9.86
CA SER A 24 -1.88 -2.58 11.04
C SER A 24 -1.64 -1.71 12.28
N ASN A 25 -0.86 -0.63 12.16
CA ASN A 25 -0.59 0.26 13.31
C ASN A 25 -1.86 0.99 13.80
N ILE A 26 -2.77 1.40 12.91
CA ILE A 26 -4.05 1.98 13.32
C ILE A 26 -4.92 0.97 14.09
N LEU A 27 -4.87 -0.31 13.71
CA LEU A 27 -5.62 -1.38 14.38
C LEU A 27 -4.94 -1.86 15.67
N GLU A 28 -3.62 -1.70 15.76
CA GLU A 28 -2.79 -2.13 16.88
C GLU A 28 -1.86 -0.99 17.35
N PRO A 29 -2.41 0.07 17.98
CA PRO A 29 -1.59 1.16 18.50
C PRO A 29 -0.60 0.68 19.56
N LEU A 30 0.57 1.31 19.62
CA LEU A 30 1.63 0.90 20.54
C LEU A 30 1.31 1.32 21.97
N VAL A 31 1.79 0.54 22.94
CA VAL A 31 1.70 0.85 24.38
C VAL A 31 3.06 1.17 24.99
N ASP A 32 4.14 1.02 24.23
CA ASP A 32 5.49 1.34 24.68
C ASP A 32 5.85 2.78 24.28
N ALA A 33 6.00 3.65 25.28
CA ALA A 33 6.28 5.07 25.07
C ALA A 33 7.64 5.30 24.40
N GLU A 34 8.64 4.45 24.66
CA GLU A 34 9.98 4.60 24.09
C GLU A 34 9.97 4.33 22.57
N THR A 35 9.28 3.27 22.14
CA THR A 35 9.05 2.97 20.72
C THR A 35 8.25 4.07 20.02
N ILE A 36 7.21 4.61 20.68
CA ILE A 36 6.41 5.71 20.11
C ILE A 36 7.27 6.96 19.92
N ASN A 37 8.03 7.36 20.94
CA ASN A 37 8.92 8.52 20.87
C ASN A 37 9.99 8.35 19.78
N THR A 38 10.53 7.14 19.64
CA THR A 38 11.49 6.82 18.56
C THR A 38 10.89 7.09 17.16
N ARG A 39 9.60 6.79 16.95
CA ARG A 39 8.90 7.13 15.69
C ARG A 39 8.69 8.63 15.55
N LEU A 40 8.26 9.31 16.62
CA LEU A 40 8.04 10.75 16.62
C LEU A 40 9.33 11.51 16.32
N ASP A 41 10.47 11.05 16.85
CA ASP A 41 11.78 11.62 16.54
C ASP A 41 12.11 11.52 15.05
N CYS A 42 11.80 10.37 14.42
CA CYS A 42 12.01 10.19 12.98
C CYS A 42 11.10 11.11 12.17
N VAL A 43 9.81 11.24 12.55
CA VAL A 43 8.89 12.16 11.88
C VAL A 43 9.37 13.60 12.04
N GLN A 44 9.86 13.99 13.23
CA GLN A 44 10.43 15.31 13.45
C GLN A 44 11.65 15.57 12.57
N GLU A 45 12.59 14.62 12.49
CA GLU A 45 13.77 14.75 11.63
C GLU A 45 13.38 14.91 10.15
N LEU A 46 12.41 14.12 9.68
CA LEU A 46 11.87 14.23 8.31
C LEU A 46 11.16 15.57 8.04
N LEU A 47 10.61 16.22 9.06
CA LEU A 47 9.99 17.54 8.93
C LEU A 47 11.01 18.69 8.95
N GLN A 48 12.17 18.48 9.58
CA GLN A 48 13.23 19.48 9.69
C GLN A 48 14.22 19.44 8.52
N ASP A 49 14.42 18.26 7.92
CA ASP A 49 15.33 18.05 6.79
C ASP A 49 14.54 17.70 5.52
N GLU A 50 14.30 18.73 4.69
CA GLU A 50 13.60 18.57 3.40
C GLU A 50 14.38 17.69 2.41
N GLU A 51 15.71 17.73 2.43
CA GLU A 51 16.55 16.93 1.54
C GLU A 51 16.39 15.44 1.86
N LEU A 52 16.41 15.09 3.16
CA LEU A 52 16.12 13.74 3.63
C LEU A 52 14.70 13.29 3.23
N PHE A 53 13.70 14.14 3.46
CA PHE A 53 12.31 13.82 3.13
C PHE A 53 12.09 13.54 1.65
N PHE A 54 12.50 14.46 0.76
CA PHE A 54 12.33 14.31 -0.67
C PHE A 54 13.24 13.22 -1.25
N GLY A 55 14.46 13.07 -0.72
CA GLY A 55 15.39 12.01 -1.10
C GLY A 55 14.82 10.62 -0.82
N LEU A 56 14.31 10.38 0.39
CA LEU A 56 13.66 9.13 0.74
C LEU A 56 12.38 8.89 -0.06
N GLN A 57 11.52 9.90 -0.21
CA GLN A 57 10.29 9.77 -1.00
C GLN A 57 10.56 9.39 -2.46
N ALA A 58 11.59 9.98 -3.08
CA ALA A 58 12.00 9.71 -4.45
C ALA A 58 12.51 8.27 -4.65
N VAL A 59 13.14 7.68 -3.62
CA VAL A 59 13.61 6.29 -3.65
C VAL A 59 12.49 5.32 -3.31
N ILE A 60 11.76 5.54 -2.21
CA ILE A 60 10.66 4.67 -1.73
C ILE A 60 9.55 4.54 -2.78
N SER A 61 9.23 5.60 -3.52
CA SER A 61 8.21 5.55 -4.59
C SER A 61 8.57 4.62 -5.76
N LYS A 62 9.84 4.20 -5.89
CA LYS A 62 10.30 3.24 -6.90
C LYS A 62 10.26 1.80 -6.41
N PHE A 63 10.10 1.56 -5.11
CA PHE A 63 9.94 0.22 -4.58
C PHE A 63 8.57 -0.36 -4.99
N LEU A 64 8.60 -1.64 -5.35
CA LEU A 64 7.40 -2.44 -5.59
C LEU A 64 6.96 -3.10 -4.28
N ASP A 65 5.96 -3.98 -4.34
CA ASP A 65 5.54 -4.76 -3.18
C ASP A 65 6.59 -5.84 -2.81
N THR A 66 7.56 -5.46 -1.97
CA THR A 66 8.67 -6.32 -1.54
C THR A 66 8.19 -7.51 -0.71
N GLU A 67 7.16 -7.34 0.11
CA GLU A 67 6.60 -8.41 0.94
C GLU A 67 5.89 -9.46 0.08
N GLN A 68 5.08 -9.02 -0.89
CA GLN A 68 4.45 -9.92 -1.84
C GLN A 68 5.50 -10.64 -2.71
N LEU A 69 6.53 -9.90 -3.16
CA LEU A 69 7.65 -10.48 -3.90
C LEU A 69 8.29 -11.62 -3.11
N LEU A 70 8.61 -11.41 -1.83
CA LEU A 70 9.21 -12.44 -0.97
C LEU A 70 8.32 -13.66 -0.79
N SER A 71 7.03 -13.44 -0.55
CA SER A 71 6.06 -14.53 -0.43
C SER A 71 6.04 -15.41 -1.69
N VAL A 72 6.00 -14.79 -2.88
CA VAL A 72 5.96 -15.52 -4.15
C VAL A 72 7.33 -16.14 -4.50
N LEU A 73 8.44 -15.53 -4.08
CA LEU A 73 9.77 -16.09 -4.29
C LEU A 73 9.96 -17.38 -3.49
N VAL A 74 9.56 -17.41 -2.21
CA VAL A 74 9.72 -18.58 -1.32
C VAL A 74 8.73 -19.70 -1.65
N GLN A 75 7.53 -19.38 -2.15
CA GLN A 75 6.56 -20.40 -2.51
C GLN A 75 7.07 -21.32 -3.63
N ILE A 76 7.12 -22.62 -3.34
CA ILE A 76 7.38 -23.66 -4.32
C ILE A 76 6.05 -23.95 -5.05
N PRO A 77 5.98 -23.73 -6.36
CA PRO A 77 4.74 -23.97 -7.09
C PRO A 77 4.39 -25.47 -7.11
N LYS A 78 3.12 -25.78 -6.90
CA LYS A 78 2.60 -27.17 -6.96
C LYS A 78 2.52 -27.72 -8.39
N GLN A 79 2.52 -26.84 -9.39
CA GLN A 79 2.44 -27.20 -10.82
C GLN A 79 3.35 -26.28 -11.64
N ASP A 80 4.19 -26.88 -12.48
CA ASP A 80 5.02 -26.19 -13.46
C ASP A 80 4.17 -25.84 -14.69
N THR A 81 3.54 -24.68 -14.64
CA THR A 81 2.80 -24.11 -15.79
C THR A 81 3.59 -22.98 -16.43
N VAL A 82 3.28 -22.66 -17.69
CA VAL A 82 3.87 -21.50 -18.39
C VAL A 82 3.63 -20.19 -17.60
N LYS A 83 2.49 -20.06 -16.92
CA LYS A 83 2.19 -18.90 -16.06
C LYS A 83 3.10 -18.84 -14.84
N THR A 84 3.42 -19.98 -14.26
CA THR A 84 4.37 -20.11 -13.15
C THR A 84 5.76 -19.66 -13.58
N ALA A 85 6.23 -20.15 -14.74
CA ALA A 85 7.51 -19.75 -15.33
C ALA A 85 7.57 -18.24 -15.56
N GLU A 86 6.54 -17.67 -16.20
CA GLU A 86 6.46 -16.24 -16.48
C GLU A 86 6.46 -15.39 -15.19
N SER A 87 5.74 -15.84 -14.16
CA SER A 87 5.70 -15.16 -12.86
C SER A 87 7.06 -15.16 -12.18
N LYS A 88 7.78 -16.29 -12.15
CA LYS A 88 9.11 -16.38 -11.52
C LYS A 88 10.15 -15.52 -12.23
N ILE A 89 10.14 -15.46 -13.57
CA ILE A 89 10.99 -14.54 -14.33
C ILE A 89 10.69 -13.08 -13.94
N THR A 90 9.40 -12.72 -13.88
CA THR A 90 8.97 -11.38 -13.48
C THR A 90 9.44 -11.02 -12.07
N ASN A 91 9.31 -11.97 -11.13
CA ASN A 91 9.74 -11.78 -9.75
C ASN A 91 11.26 -11.61 -9.65
N LEU A 92 12.04 -12.33 -10.45
CA LEU A 92 13.49 -12.14 -10.49
C LEU A 92 13.87 -10.73 -10.99
N ILE A 93 13.17 -10.23 -12.03
CA ILE A 93 13.35 -8.85 -12.51
C ILE A 93 12.99 -7.84 -11.40
N TYR A 94 11.93 -8.11 -10.64
CA TYR A 94 11.53 -7.26 -9.52
C TYR A 94 12.54 -7.31 -8.37
N LEU A 95 13.11 -8.48 -8.11
CA LEU A 95 14.16 -8.65 -7.11
C LEU A 95 15.42 -7.87 -7.50
N LYS A 96 15.86 -7.97 -8.76
CA LYS A 96 16.96 -7.16 -9.30
C LYS A 96 16.70 -5.67 -9.09
N HIS A 97 15.55 -5.18 -9.53
CA HIS A 97 15.14 -3.78 -9.38
C HIS A 97 15.11 -3.35 -7.90
N THR A 98 14.60 -4.20 -7.00
CA THR A 98 14.54 -3.92 -5.56
C THR A 98 15.95 -3.80 -4.96
N LEU A 99 16.88 -4.68 -5.37
CA LEU A 99 18.26 -4.66 -4.91
C LEU A 99 19.04 -3.46 -5.43
N GLU A 100 18.81 -3.04 -6.67
CA GLU A 100 19.39 -1.83 -7.24
C GLU A 100 18.96 -0.56 -6.49
N LEU A 101 17.81 -0.58 -5.81
CA LEU A 101 17.32 0.53 -4.98
C LEU A 101 17.91 0.56 -3.55
N VAL A 102 18.61 -0.48 -3.12
CA VAL A 102 19.21 -0.54 -1.77
C VAL A 102 20.28 0.53 -1.59
N GLU A 103 21.19 0.69 -2.56
CA GLU A 103 22.27 1.69 -2.45
C GLU A 103 21.73 3.14 -2.51
N PRO A 104 20.80 3.50 -3.42
CA PRO A 104 20.10 4.78 -3.35
C PRO A 104 19.41 5.01 -1.99
N LEU A 105 18.73 4.00 -1.43
CA LEU A 105 18.07 4.12 -0.13
C LEU A 105 19.07 4.36 1.01
N LYS A 106 20.19 3.62 0.99
CA LYS A 106 21.30 3.81 1.94
C LYS A 106 21.88 5.22 1.84
N SER A 107 22.10 5.71 0.62
CA SER A 107 22.62 7.05 0.38
C SER A 107 21.69 8.16 0.92
N ALA A 108 20.37 7.98 0.76
CA ALA A 108 19.38 8.91 1.27
C ALA A 108 19.34 8.92 2.82
N LEU A 109 19.67 7.81 3.48
CA LEU A 109 19.75 7.73 4.94
C LEU A 109 21.10 8.16 5.52
N ARG A 110 22.09 8.56 4.71
CA ARG A 110 23.46 8.78 5.18
C ARG A 110 23.60 9.89 6.23
N SER A 111 22.81 10.96 6.11
CA SER A 111 22.84 12.13 7.00
C SER A 111 21.88 12.02 8.19
N CYS A 112 21.20 10.88 8.38
CA CYS A 112 20.23 10.73 9.45
C CYS A 112 20.88 10.70 10.85
N ASN A 113 20.15 11.21 11.83
CA ASN A 113 20.62 11.42 13.19
C ASN A 113 19.88 10.53 14.19
N THR A 114 18.61 10.24 13.93
CA THR A 114 17.75 9.46 14.83
C THR A 114 18.18 7.99 14.94
N PRO A 115 18.05 7.37 16.13
CA PRO A 115 18.50 6.00 16.36
C PRO A 115 17.90 4.97 15.41
N LEU A 116 16.60 5.11 15.08
CA LEU A 116 15.90 4.17 14.20
C LEU A 116 16.36 4.28 12.75
N LEU A 117 16.50 5.50 12.22
CA LEU A 117 17.01 5.70 10.85
C LEU A 117 18.47 5.23 10.73
N LYS A 118 19.30 5.47 11.76
CA LYS A 118 20.67 4.93 11.81
C LYS A 118 20.69 3.40 11.86
N ALA A 119 19.80 2.77 12.62
CA ALA A 119 19.68 1.32 12.64
C ALA A 119 19.28 0.77 11.26
N TYR A 120 18.41 1.46 10.53
CA TYR A 120 18.06 1.11 9.15
C TYR A 120 19.24 1.29 8.20
N TYR A 121 19.99 2.39 8.29
CA TYR A 121 21.22 2.60 7.52
C TYR A 121 22.20 1.42 7.73
N ASN A 122 22.50 1.08 8.99
CA ASN A 122 23.40 -0.03 9.32
C ASN A 122 22.88 -1.38 8.82
N SER A 123 21.55 -1.61 8.84
CA SER A 123 20.98 -2.84 8.29
C SER A 123 21.04 -2.91 6.77
N LEU A 124 21.16 -1.77 6.06
CA LEU A 124 21.33 -1.70 4.61
C LEU A 124 22.79 -1.88 4.18
N GLU A 125 23.76 -1.79 5.10
CA GLU A 125 25.18 -2.10 4.85
C GLU A 125 25.48 -3.61 4.77
N ASP A 126 24.46 -4.45 4.90
CA ASP A 126 24.60 -5.91 4.82
C ASP A 126 25.15 -6.35 3.45
N THR A 127 26.33 -6.95 3.45
CA THR A 127 27.04 -7.40 2.23
C THR A 127 26.25 -8.41 1.41
N ARG A 128 25.28 -9.10 2.04
CA ARG A 128 24.41 -10.06 1.34
C ARG A 128 23.60 -9.43 0.22
N PHE A 129 23.23 -8.15 0.31
CA PHE A 129 22.54 -7.47 -0.79
C PHE A 129 23.40 -7.42 -2.04
N GLN A 130 24.68 -7.08 -1.89
CA GLN A 130 25.64 -7.04 -3.00
C GLN A 130 25.90 -8.44 -3.56
N ILE A 131 26.09 -9.45 -2.70
CA ILE A 131 26.28 -10.85 -3.14
C ILE A 131 25.10 -11.32 -4.00
N ILE A 132 23.86 -11.06 -3.57
CA ILE A 132 22.66 -11.44 -4.33
C ILE A 132 22.62 -10.67 -5.65
N LEU A 133 22.88 -9.35 -5.63
CA LEU A 133 22.86 -8.53 -6.84
C LEU A 133 23.91 -8.98 -7.85
N GLU A 134 25.13 -9.28 -7.41
CA GLU A 134 26.21 -9.79 -8.27
C GLU A 134 25.82 -11.13 -8.90
N LYS A 135 25.29 -12.09 -8.12
CA LYS A 135 24.77 -13.36 -8.65
C LYS A 135 23.71 -13.12 -9.72
N ILE A 136 22.75 -12.23 -9.47
CA ILE A 136 21.71 -11.88 -10.44
C ILE A 136 22.33 -11.27 -11.70
N THR A 137 23.23 -10.31 -11.55
CA THR A 137 23.89 -9.60 -12.66
C THR A 137 24.78 -10.51 -13.51
N THR A 138 25.32 -11.60 -12.95
CA THR A 138 26.05 -12.59 -13.77
C THR A 138 25.14 -13.33 -14.75
N VAL A 139 23.86 -13.52 -14.39
CA VAL A 139 22.90 -14.31 -15.17
C VAL A 139 21.93 -13.45 -15.98
N ILE A 140 21.49 -12.33 -15.43
CA ILE A 140 20.46 -11.45 -15.98
C ILE A 140 21.09 -10.25 -16.67
N ASN A 141 20.53 -9.86 -17.81
CA ASN A 141 21.02 -8.76 -18.61
C ASN A 141 20.90 -7.43 -17.84
N ASP A 142 21.88 -6.56 -18.00
CA ASP A 142 21.99 -5.30 -17.25
C ASP A 142 20.85 -4.35 -17.64
N ASP A 143 20.46 -4.39 -18.92
CA ASP A 143 19.32 -3.63 -19.47
C ASP A 143 17.95 -4.15 -19.02
N THR A 144 17.91 -5.31 -18.34
CA THR A 144 16.65 -5.85 -17.86
C THR A 144 16.11 -5.01 -16.72
N ARG A 145 15.08 -4.22 -17.02
CA ARG A 145 14.43 -3.30 -16.08
C ARG A 145 12.92 -3.51 -16.05
N TYR A 146 12.35 -3.28 -14.87
CA TYR A 146 10.90 -3.19 -14.77
C TYR A 146 10.38 -2.00 -15.58
N THR A 147 9.51 -2.28 -16.55
CA THR A 147 8.90 -1.24 -17.40
C THR A 147 7.39 -1.39 -17.38
N LYS A 148 6.65 -0.30 -17.25
CA LYS A 148 5.18 -0.33 -17.36
C LYS A 148 4.79 -0.56 -18.83
N GLY A 149 4.15 -1.69 -19.14
CA GLY A 149 3.62 -2.00 -20.48
C GLY A 149 3.69 -3.50 -20.83
N CYS A 150 2.66 -4.02 -21.49
CA CYS A 150 2.57 -5.47 -21.78
C CYS A 150 3.64 -5.95 -22.76
N LEU A 151 3.89 -5.21 -23.84
CA LEU A 151 4.89 -5.58 -24.86
C LEU A 151 6.31 -5.40 -24.33
N SER A 152 6.59 -4.28 -23.66
CA SER A 152 7.90 -4.02 -23.06
C SER A 152 8.23 -5.08 -22.00
N MET A 153 7.31 -5.43 -21.11
CA MET A 153 7.54 -6.53 -20.16
C MET A 153 7.74 -7.88 -20.84
N ARG A 154 7.03 -8.18 -21.94
CA ARG A 154 7.25 -9.42 -22.70
C ARG A 154 8.66 -9.49 -23.27
N THR A 155 9.12 -8.40 -23.89
CA THR A 155 10.51 -8.30 -24.40
C THR A 155 11.52 -8.45 -23.27
N GLN A 156 11.29 -7.76 -22.15
CA GLN A 156 12.16 -7.85 -20.97
C GLN A 156 12.23 -9.28 -20.41
N LYS A 157 11.12 -10.04 -20.42
CA LYS A 157 11.12 -11.46 -20.01
C LYS A 157 11.85 -12.36 -21.00
N CYS A 158 11.64 -12.16 -22.31
CA CYS A 158 12.32 -12.96 -23.34
C CYS A 158 13.84 -12.81 -23.27
N TYR A 159 14.32 -11.58 -23.05
CA TYR A 159 15.74 -11.24 -23.04
C TYR A 159 16.31 -11.03 -21.63
N ALA A 160 15.63 -11.56 -20.61
CA ALA A 160 16.04 -11.40 -19.21
C ALA A 160 17.43 -12.02 -18.96
N VAL A 161 17.68 -13.24 -19.43
CA VAL A 161 18.97 -13.93 -19.25
C VAL A 161 20.00 -13.45 -20.27
N LYS A 162 21.25 -13.23 -19.85
CA LYS A 162 22.37 -12.81 -20.73
C LYS A 162 22.61 -13.83 -21.87
N PRO A 163 23.09 -13.37 -23.04
CA PRO A 163 23.49 -14.28 -24.11
C PRO A 163 24.68 -15.15 -23.66
N ASN A 164 24.86 -16.31 -24.29
CA ASN A 164 25.92 -17.30 -24.02
C ASN A 164 25.82 -18.05 -22.68
N ILE A 165 24.74 -17.87 -21.93
CA ILE A 165 24.46 -18.69 -20.73
C ILE A 165 23.86 -20.04 -21.11
N ASN A 166 23.04 -20.06 -22.16
CA ASN A 166 22.42 -21.27 -22.66
C ASN A 166 22.23 -21.17 -24.17
N GLU A 167 22.96 -22.01 -24.91
CA GLU A 167 22.94 -22.01 -26.37
C GLU A 167 21.54 -22.30 -26.94
N PHE A 168 20.78 -23.20 -26.32
CA PHE A 168 19.42 -23.53 -26.74
C PHE A 168 18.45 -22.35 -26.56
N LEU A 169 18.60 -21.60 -25.46
CA LEU A 169 17.82 -20.39 -25.23
C LEU A 169 18.13 -19.33 -26.29
N ASP A 170 19.40 -19.17 -26.67
CA ASP A 170 19.80 -18.21 -27.69
C ASP A 170 19.31 -18.60 -29.09
N ILE A 171 19.29 -19.90 -29.41
CA ILE A 171 18.67 -20.42 -30.64
C ILE A 171 17.18 -20.10 -30.67
N ALA A 172 16.44 -20.41 -29.61
CA ALA A 172 15.01 -20.14 -29.55
C ALA A 172 14.69 -18.64 -29.64
N ARG A 173 15.53 -17.77 -29.05
CA ARG A 173 15.42 -16.30 -29.18
C ARG A 173 15.64 -15.81 -30.61
N ARG A 174 16.56 -16.41 -31.36
CA ARG A 174 16.75 -16.10 -32.79
C ARG A 174 15.51 -16.48 -33.58
N THR A 175 15.00 -17.68 -33.40
CA THR A 175 13.75 -18.14 -34.04
C THR A 175 12.57 -17.22 -33.71
N TYR A 176 12.45 -16.78 -32.45
CA TYR A 176 11.41 -15.82 -32.07
C TYR A 176 11.56 -14.47 -32.78
N THR A 177 12.78 -13.94 -32.86
CA THR A 177 13.08 -12.67 -33.55
C THR A 177 12.73 -12.76 -35.02
N GLU A 178 13.15 -13.84 -35.70
CA GLU A 178 12.83 -14.13 -37.10
C GLU A 178 11.31 -14.15 -37.33
N ILE A 179 10.54 -14.83 -36.47
CA ILE A 179 9.07 -14.85 -36.59
C ILE A 179 8.45 -13.45 -36.45
N VAL A 180 8.98 -12.63 -35.53
CA VAL A 180 8.48 -11.26 -35.33
C VAL A 180 8.83 -10.36 -36.52
N ASP A 181 10.03 -10.51 -37.07
CA ASP A 181 10.47 -9.79 -38.27
C ASP A 181 9.66 -10.22 -39.50
N ASP A 182 9.36 -11.52 -39.65
CA ASP A 182 8.49 -12.04 -40.70
C ASP A 182 7.07 -11.46 -40.58
N ILE A 183 6.52 -11.35 -39.37
CA ILE A 183 5.20 -10.72 -39.13
C ILE A 183 5.22 -9.26 -39.57
N ALA A 184 6.27 -8.51 -39.18
CA ALA A 184 6.40 -7.11 -39.55
C ALA A 184 6.58 -6.94 -41.07
N GLY A 185 7.38 -7.80 -41.70
CA GLY A 185 7.58 -7.85 -43.15
C GLY A 185 6.28 -8.16 -43.91
N MET A 186 5.52 -9.15 -43.46
CA MET A 186 4.21 -9.50 -44.05
C MET A 186 3.23 -8.33 -43.99
N ILE A 187 3.15 -7.62 -42.86
CA ILE A 187 2.25 -6.47 -42.71
C ILE A 187 2.69 -5.31 -43.61
N THR A 188 3.99 -5.11 -43.77
CA THR A 188 4.54 -4.08 -44.67
C THR A 188 4.21 -4.41 -46.13
N GLN A 189 4.41 -5.66 -46.57
CA GLN A 189 4.04 -6.12 -47.91
C GLN A 189 2.54 -6.00 -48.19
N LEU A 190 1.68 -6.28 -47.20
CA LEU A 190 0.23 -6.07 -47.32
C LEU A 190 -0.11 -4.56 -47.42
N GLY A 191 0.59 -3.72 -46.66
CA GLY A 191 0.47 -2.26 -46.76
C GLY A 191 0.80 -1.75 -48.17
N GLU A 192 1.89 -2.24 -48.77
CA GLU A 192 2.30 -1.90 -50.15
C GLU A 192 1.32 -2.45 -51.20
N LYS A 193 0.92 -3.73 -51.10
CA LYS A 193 0.01 -4.40 -52.04
C LYS A 193 -1.34 -3.68 -52.15
N TYR A 194 -1.87 -3.20 -51.03
CA TYR A 194 -3.18 -2.53 -50.98
C TYR A 194 -3.07 -1.00 -50.91
N ASN A 195 -1.86 -0.44 -50.87
CA ASN A 195 -1.58 0.98 -50.71
C ASN A 195 -2.31 1.60 -49.49
N LEU A 196 -2.27 0.90 -48.35
CA LEU A 196 -2.94 1.30 -47.10
C LEU A 196 -1.91 1.50 -45.97
N PRO A 197 -2.07 2.51 -45.10
CA PRO A 197 -1.16 2.79 -43.99
C PRO A 197 -1.35 1.80 -42.83
N MET A 198 -0.89 0.56 -43.03
CA MET A 198 -0.95 -0.52 -42.05
C MET A 198 0.21 -0.44 -41.06
N LYS A 199 -0.08 -0.66 -39.78
CA LYS A 199 0.92 -0.73 -38.70
C LYS A 199 0.76 -2.03 -37.93
N THR A 200 1.89 -2.65 -37.59
CA THR A 200 1.93 -3.79 -36.67
C THR A 200 1.62 -3.30 -35.26
N SER A 201 0.66 -3.93 -34.59
CA SER A 201 0.29 -3.64 -33.21
C SER A 201 0.09 -4.91 -32.42
N PHE A 202 0.20 -4.84 -31.09
CA PHE A 202 0.12 -6.00 -30.23
C PHE A 202 -0.86 -5.79 -29.07
N SER A 203 -1.62 -6.83 -28.75
CA SER A 203 -2.48 -6.88 -27.55
C SER A 203 -2.36 -8.24 -26.87
N SER A 204 -2.35 -8.27 -25.53
CA SER A 204 -2.25 -9.51 -24.77
C SER A 204 -3.38 -10.51 -25.06
N ALA A 205 -4.57 -10.02 -25.44
CA ALA A 205 -5.72 -10.87 -25.74
C ALA A 205 -5.74 -11.36 -27.20
N ARG A 206 -5.15 -10.59 -28.13
CA ARG A 206 -5.26 -10.83 -29.59
C ARG A 206 -3.96 -11.24 -30.27
N GLY A 207 -2.82 -11.12 -29.59
CA GLY A 207 -1.50 -11.25 -30.22
C GLY A 207 -1.16 -10.04 -31.09
N PHE A 208 -0.33 -10.26 -32.12
CA PHE A 208 -0.06 -9.28 -33.17
C PHE A 208 -1.29 -9.13 -34.07
N PHE A 209 -1.67 -7.88 -34.36
CA PHE A 209 -2.78 -7.53 -35.23
C PHE A 209 -2.42 -6.32 -36.09
N ILE A 210 -3.16 -6.14 -37.18
CA ILE A 210 -2.97 -5.02 -38.10
C ILE A 210 -3.82 -3.86 -37.60
N GLN A 211 -3.18 -2.72 -37.38
CA GLN A 211 -3.83 -1.48 -37.01
C GLN A 211 -3.71 -0.47 -38.16
N MET A 212 -4.80 0.22 -38.46
CA MET A 212 -4.84 1.22 -39.52
C MET A 212 -5.57 2.47 -39.01
N ASN A 213 -4.95 3.64 -39.12
CA ASN A 213 -5.58 4.93 -38.80
C ASN A 213 -6.11 5.55 -40.09
N VAL A 214 -7.44 5.70 -40.18
CA VAL A 214 -8.09 6.18 -41.41
C VAL A 214 -9.23 7.12 -41.07
N ASP A 215 -9.19 8.31 -41.69
CA ASP A 215 -10.38 9.10 -42.01
C ASP A 215 -11.05 8.48 -43.25
N CYS A 216 -12.36 8.24 -43.21
CA CYS A 216 -13.15 7.37 -44.11
C CYS A 216 -12.98 7.55 -45.65
N SER A 217 -12.18 8.48 -46.15
CA SER A 217 -12.00 8.84 -47.57
C SER A 217 -10.88 8.10 -48.32
N THR A 218 -10.04 7.30 -47.66
CA THR A 218 -8.86 6.64 -48.29
C THR A 218 -9.03 5.15 -48.61
N LEU A 219 -10.20 4.55 -48.35
CA LEU A 219 -10.46 3.15 -48.70
C LEU A 219 -10.90 3.04 -50.17
N PRO A 220 -10.17 2.31 -51.04
CA PRO A 220 -10.66 2.00 -52.39
C PRO A 220 -12.00 1.26 -52.26
N ASN A 221 -13.08 1.84 -52.80
CA ASN A 221 -14.46 1.30 -52.75
C ASN A 221 -15.10 1.15 -51.37
N GLY A 222 -14.53 1.73 -50.31
CA GLY A 222 -15.13 1.70 -48.95
C GLY A 222 -15.15 0.32 -48.28
N GLN A 223 -14.48 -0.70 -48.85
CA GLN A 223 -14.42 -2.05 -48.32
C GLN A 223 -12.97 -2.51 -48.13
N LEU A 224 -12.70 -3.16 -46.99
CA LEU A 224 -11.43 -3.81 -46.72
C LEU A 224 -11.33 -5.11 -47.54
N PRO A 225 -10.13 -5.52 -47.99
CA PRO A 225 -9.91 -6.78 -48.67
C PRO A 225 -10.50 -7.99 -47.92
N SER A 226 -11.01 -8.97 -48.67
CA SER A 226 -11.64 -10.20 -48.14
C SER A 226 -10.67 -11.11 -47.38
N GLU A 227 -9.36 -10.91 -47.53
CA GLU A 227 -8.31 -11.61 -46.80
C GLU A 227 -8.27 -11.22 -45.30
N PHE A 228 -8.93 -10.12 -44.91
CA PHE A 228 -9.00 -9.64 -43.53
C PHE A 228 -10.20 -10.16 -42.75
N THR A 229 -9.96 -10.53 -41.50
CA THR A 229 -10.90 -11.15 -40.57
C THR A 229 -10.89 -10.39 -39.23
N LYS A 230 -11.95 -10.60 -38.42
CA LYS A 230 -12.12 -9.98 -37.09
C LYS A 230 -11.93 -8.45 -37.07
N ILE A 231 -12.55 -7.76 -38.01
CA ILE A 231 -12.47 -6.30 -38.14
C ILE A 231 -13.21 -5.64 -36.97
N THR A 232 -12.49 -4.81 -36.20
CA THR A 232 -13.02 -3.99 -35.11
C THR A 232 -12.72 -2.52 -35.41
N LYS A 233 -13.72 -1.66 -35.33
CA LYS A 233 -13.55 -0.20 -35.46
C LYS A 233 -13.68 0.46 -34.09
N MET A 234 -12.66 1.22 -33.69
CA MET A 234 -12.70 2.08 -32.50
C MET A 234 -12.33 3.50 -32.89
N LYS A 235 -13.30 4.43 -32.82
CA LYS A 235 -13.14 5.82 -33.30
C LYS A 235 -12.63 5.87 -34.75
N ASN A 236 -11.39 6.32 -34.95
CA ASN A 236 -10.69 6.47 -36.23
C ASN A 236 -9.67 5.35 -36.53
N THR A 237 -9.69 4.29 -35.73
CA THR A 237 -8.73 3.21 -35.85
C THR A 237 -9.43 1.90 -36.14
N TYR A 238 -9.01 1.25 -37.23
CA TYR A 238 -9.41 -0.10 -37.59
C TYR A 238 -8.37 -1.08 -37.06
N SER A 239 -8.84 -2.20 -36.53
CA SER A 239 -7.99 -3.33 -36.09
C SER A 239 -8.53 -4.60 -36.70
N PHE A 240 -7.67 -5.38 -37.36
CA PHE A 240 -8.05 -6.60 -38.06
C PHE A 240 -6.90 -7.61 -38.10
N THR A 241 -7.20 -8.86 -38.47
CA THR A 241 -6.25 -9.98 -38.53
C THR A 241 -6.38 -10.72 -39.86
N SER A 242 -5.39 -11.53 -40.26
CA SER A 242 -5.51 -12.45 -41.41
C SER A 242 -5.31 -13.90 -40.96
N ALA A 243 -5.69 -14.88 -41.80
CA ALA A 243 -5.47 -16.29 -41.51
C ALA A 243 -3.97 -16.62 -41.31
N ASP A 244 -3.11 -16.03 -42.14
CA ASP A 244 -1.66 -16.19 -42.03
C ASP A 244 -1.11 -15.54 -40.76
N LEU A 245 -1.60 -14.35 -40.39
CA LEU A 245 -1.22 -13.69 -39.14
C LEU A 245 -1.61 -14.52 -37.90
N ILE A 246 -2.75 -15.22 -37.94
CA ILE A 246 -3.17 -16.11 -36.86
C ILE A 246 -2.18 -17.29 -36.72
N LYS A 247 -1.78 -17.94 -37.82
CA LYS A 247 -0.79 -19.02 -37.81
C LYS A 247 0.58 -18.55 -37.31
N MET A 248 1.03 -17.38 -37.74
CA MET A 248 2.30 -16.80 -37.28
C MET A 248 2.23 -16.41 -35.79
N ASN A 249 1.09 -15.92 -35.31
CA ASN A 249 0.86 -15.67 -33.88
C ASN A 249 0.93 -16.96 -33.06
N GLU A 250 0.35 -18.06 -33.53
CA GLU A 250 0.42 -19.37 -32.86
C GLU A 250 1.88 -19.86 -32.77
N ARG A 251 2.63 -19.81 -33.87
CA ARG A 251 4.08 -20.11 -33.89
C ARG A 251 4.88 -19.22 -32.94
N CYS A 252 4.59 -17.92 -32.93
CA CYS A 252 5.22 -16.95 -32.03
C CYS A 252 4.93 -17.26 -30.55
N GLN A 253 3.71 -17.70 -30.23
CA GLN A 253 3.36 -18.10 -28.87
C GLN A 253 4.07 -19.39 -28.45
N GLU A 254 4.19 -20.38 -29.34
CA GLU A 254 4.88 -21.63 -29.07
C GLU A 254 6.38 -21.41 -28.80
N SER A 255 7.06 -20.69 -29.69
CA SER A 255 8.47 -20.30 -29.49
C SER A 255 8.67 -19.53 -28.18
N LEU A 256 7.75 -18.64 -27.82
CA LEU A 256 7.84 -17.92 -26.56
C LEU A 256 7.63 -18.82 -25.32
N ARG A 257 6.77 -19.84 -25.40
CA ARG A 257 6.61 -20.81 -24.29
C ARG A 257 7.91 -21.56 -24.04
N GLU A 258 8.62 -21.94 -25.10
CA GLU A 258 9.93 -22.60 -25.00
C GLU A 258 10.96 -21.68 -24.35
N ILE A 259 11.05 -20.42 -24.80
CA ILE A 259 11.92 -19.39 -24.21
C ILE A 259 11.63 -19.24 -22.71
N TYR A 260 10.35 -19.12 -22.32
CA TYR A 260 9.97 -18.98 -20.91
C TYR A 260 10.29 -20.22 -20.09
N HIS A 261 10.10 -21.42 -20.64
CA HIS A 261 10.42 -22.66 -19.94
C HIS A 261 11.93 -22.79 -19.70
N MET A 262 12.76 -22.54 -20.73
CA MET A 262 14.21 -22.58 -20.60
C MET A 262 14.73 -21.50 -19.64
N THR A 263 14.20 -20.28 -19.76
CA THR A 263 14.53 -19.16 -18.85
C THR A 263 14.17 -19.52 -17.42
N TYR A 264 12.99 -20.13 -17.19
CA TYR A 264 12.56 -20.57 -15.87
C TYR A 264 13.54 -21.55 -15.22
N LEU A 265 14.06 -22.54 -15.96
CA LEU A 265 15.03 -23.48 -15.43
C LEU A 265 16.32 -22.79 -14.96
N ILE A 266 16.80 -21.81 -15.72
CA ILE A 266 17.97 -21.00 -15.36
C ILE A 266 17.67 -20.15 -14.11
N VAL A 267 16.50 -19.50 -14.09
CA VAL A 267 16.04 -18.68 -12.96
C VAL A 267 15.88 -19.51 -11.69
N CYS A 268 15.34 -20.72 -11.77
CA CYS A 268 15.20 -21.61 -10.61
C CYS A 268 16.55 -22.01 -10.02
N LYS A 269 17.55 -22.30 -10.86
CA LYS A 269 18.92 -22.58 -10.39
C LYS A 269 19.49 -21.37 -9.65
N LEU A 270 19.38 -20.19 -10.25
CA LEU A 270 19.83 -18.94 -9.63
C LEU A 270 19.10 -18.64 -8.30
N LEU A 271 17.78 -18.83 -8.24
CA LEU A 271 17.01 -18.60 -7.03
C LEU A 271 17.42 -19.53 -5.88
N ASN A 272 17.78 -20.79 -6.17
CA ASN A 272 18.29 -21.70 -5.17
C ASN A 272 19.57 -21.17 -4.51
N GLU A 273 20.46 -20.55 -5.28
CA GLU A 273 21.69 -19.92 -4.76
C GLU A 273 21.43 -18.61 -4.00
N ILE A 274 20.27 -17.98 -4.21
CA ILE A 274 19.85 -16.75 -3.52
C ILE A 274 19.14 -17.08 -2.20
N TYR A 275 18.46 -18.23 -2.10
CA TYR A 275 17.69 -18.60 -0.91
C TYR A 275 18.55 -18.69 0.36
N GLU A 276 19.84 -19.02 0.25
CA GLU A 276 20.79 -19.00 1.38
C GLU A 276 20.93 -17.62 2.04
N HIS A 277 20.61 -16.55 1.31
CA HIS A 277 20.78 -15.16 1.77
C HIS A 277 19.45 -14.40 1.91
N ILE A 278 18.30 -15.06 1.72
CA ILE A 278 16.98 -14.41 1.64
C ILE A 278 16.58 -13.60 2.89
N HIS A 279 17.15 -13.92 4.06
CA HIS A 279 16.83 -13.26 5.32
C HIS A 279 17.07 -11.74 5.31
N CYS A 280 18.07 -11.23 4.58
CA CYS A 280 18.30 -9.78 4.50
C CYS A 280 17.14 -9.06 3.79
N LEU A 281 16.47 -9.73 2.85
CA LEU A 281 15.36 -9.14 2.10
C LEU A 281 14.10 -8.95 2.96
N TYR A 282 13.85 -9.81 3.95
CA TYR A 282 12.77 -9.61 4.92
C TYR A 282 12.99 -8.35 5.76
N LYS A 283 14.24 -8.12 6.19
CA LYS A 283 14.62 -6.87 6.88
C LYS A 283 14.42 -5.66 5.97
N LEU A 284 14.84 -5.75 4.71
CA LEU A 284 14.61 -4.69 3.72
C LEU A 284 13.11 -4.38 3.57
N SER A 285 12.26 -5.41 3.51
CA SER A 285 10.82 -5.23 3.39
C SER A 285 10.23 -4.49 4.60
N ASP A 286 10.63 -4.85 5.83
CA ASP A 286 10.21 -4.16 7.05
C ASP A 286 10.67 -2.69 7.06
N ILE A 287 11.95 -2.45 6.74
CA ILE A 287 12.56 -1.11 6.63
C ILE A 287 11.78 -0.24 5.65
N VAL A 288 11.57 -0.71 4.41
CA VAL A 288 10.86 0.04 3.37
C VAL A 288 9.43 0.34 3.81
N SER A 289 8.73 -0.63 4.42
CA SER A 289 7.35 -0.43 4.87
C SER A 289 7.23 0.56 6.03
N MET A 290 8.19 0.56 6.98
CA MET A 290 8.21 1.50 8.09
C MET A 290 8.56 2.91 7.60
N LEU A 291 9.62 3.05 6.79
CA LEU A 291 10.02 4.34 6.23
C LEU A 291 8.88 4.99 5.43
N ASP A 292 8.18 4.22 4.60
CA ASP A 292 7.04 4.70 3.84
C ASP A 292 5.89 5.17 4.74
N MET A 293 5.62 4.47 5.85
CA MET A 293 4.64 4.91 6.85
C MET A 293 5.06 6.20 7.56
N LEU A 294 6.34 6.32 7.97
CA LEU A 294 6.86 7.52 8.63
C LEU A 294 6.86 8.74 7.69
N LEU A 295 7.26 8.54 6.42
CA LEU A 295 7.13 9.56 5.37
C LEU A 295 5.68 9.98 5.17
N SER A 296 4.73 9.04 5.27
CA SER A 296 3.30 9.33 5.19
C SER A 296 2.82 10.22 6.34
N PHE A 297 3.33 10.02 7.57
CA PHE A 297 3.04 10.89 8.70
C PHE A 297 3.66 12.29 8.52
N ALA A 298 4.93 12.37 8.12
CA ALA A 298 5.57 13.64 7.83
C ALA A 298 4.82 14.41 6.72
N HIS A 299 4.42 13.73 5.64
CA HIS A 299 3.62 14.32 4.58
C HIS A 299 2.23 14.79 5.06
N ALA A 300 1.62 14.13 6.04
CA ALA A 300 0.37 14.62 6.61
C ALA A 300 0.56 15.95 7.34
N CYS A 301 1.69 16.13 8.03
CA CYS A 301 2.02 17.35 8.77
C CYS A 301 2.42 18.52 7.86
N THR A 302 2.85 18.26 6.61
CA THR A 302 3.09 19.36 5.65
C THR A 302 1.79 19.91 5.06
N LEU A 303 0.69 19.16 5.14
CA LEU A 303 -0.63 19.56 4.63
C LEU A 303 -1.54 20.19 5.69
N SER A 304 -1.26 19.93 6.97
CA SER A 304 -2.09 20.29 8.10
C SER A 304 -1.20 20.55 9.32
N ASP A 305 -1.54 21.56 10.12
CA ASP A 305 -0.74 22.02 11.27
C ASP A 305 -0.84 21.04 12.47
N TYR A 306 -0.30 19.83 12.31
CA TYR A 306 -0.29 18.84 13.38
C TYR A 306 0.89 19.08 14.32
N VAL A 307 0.68 18.79 15.61
CA VAL A 307 1.68 18.98 16.66
C VAL A 307 2.20 17.63 17.17
N ARG A 308 3.46 17.61 17.58
CA ARG A 308 4.09 16.46 18.22
C ARG A 308 3.42 16.21 19.59
N PRO A 309 2.86 15.03 19.85
CA PRO A 309 2.30 14.71 21.16
C PRO A 309 3.40 14.43 22.19
N GLU A 310 3.11 14.79 23.44
CA GLU A 310 3.88 14.38 24.62
C GLU A 310 3.20 13.20 25.31
N PHE A 311 3.98 12.32 25.94
CA PHE A 311 3.44 11.24 26.77
C PHE A 311 3.75 11.53 28.23
N THR A 312 2.72 11.91 28.98
CA THR A 312 2.80 12.25 30.42
C THR A 312 1.67 11.57 31.19
N ASP A 313 1.55 11.87 32.48
CA ASP A 313 0.46 11.38 33.33
C ASP A 313 -0.86 12.17 33.15
N THR A 314 -0.95 13.03 32.12
CA THR A 314 -2.14 13.85 31.85
C THR A 314 -2.63 13.72 30.41
N LEU A 315 -3.95 13.69 30.24
CA LEU A 315 -4.60 13.84 28.94
C LEU A 315 -4.94 15.32 28.76
N ALA A 316 -4.12 16.04 28.00
CA ALA A 316 -4.33 17.45 27.70
C ALA A 316 -4.35 17.64 26.19
N ILE A 317 -5.40 18.25 25.65
CA ILE A 317 -5.48 18.64 24.24
C ILE A 317 -5.89 20.11 24.24
N LYS A 318 -5.06 21.00 23.72
CA LYS A 318 -5.35 22.42 23.57
C LYS A 318 -5.71 22.70 22.11
N GLN A 319 -6.86 23.31 21.89
CA GLN A 319 -7.38 23.66 20.56
C GLN A 319 -7.30 22.48 19.57
N GLY A 320 -7.69 21.28 20.00
CA GLY A 320 -7.72 20.11 19.12
C GLY A 320 -8.94 20.09 18.21
N TRP A 321 -8.83 19.52 17.02
CA TRP A 321 -9.94 19.34 16.09
C TRP A 321 -10.03 17.93 15.52
N HIS A 322 -11.20 17.57 14.99
CA HIS A 322 -11.44 16.22 14.48
C HIS A 322 -10.71 16.00 13.13
N PRO A 323 -9.74 15.06 13.04
CA PRO A 323 -8.89 14.89 11.84
C PRO A 323 -9.71 14.55 10.60
N ILE A 324 -10.77 13.76 10.76
CA ILE A 324 -11.66 13.39 9.64
C ILE A 324 -12.52 14.55 9.13
N LEU A 325 -13.04 15.39 10.02
CA LEU A 325 -13.88 16.51 9.60
C LEU A 325 -13.06 17.58 8.89
N GLU A 326 -11.78 17.76 9.25
CA GLU A 326 -10.87 18.69 8.56
C GLU A 326 -10.82 18.48 7.04
N LYS A 327 -10.88 17.24 6.56
CA LYS A 327 -10.79 16.92 5.13
C LYS A 327 -12.15 16.83 4.42
N ILE A 328 -13.25 16.79 5.17
CA ILE A 328 -14.61 16.58 4.62
C ILE A 328 -15.44 17.86 4.69
N ALA A 329 -15.32 18.60 5.78
CA ALA A 329 -16.10 19.80 6.00
C ALA A 329 -15.66 20.91 5.05
N MET A 330 -16.63 21.71 4.60
CA MET A 330 -16.36 22.91 3.80
C MET A 330 -15.72 24.03 4.63
N GLU A 331 -15.96 24.02 5.94
CA GLU A 331 -15.41 24.95 6.90
C GLU A 331 -14.47 24.24 7.87
N LYS A 332 -13.49 24.97 8.41
CA LYS A 332 -12.57 24.40 9.41
C LYS A 332 -13.36 23.96 10.65
N PRO A 333 -13.15 22.73 11.16
CA PRO A 333 -13.80 22.26 12.37
C PRO A 333 -13.44 23.16 13.56
N VAL A 334 -14.42 23.41 14.44
CA VAL A 334 -14.23 24.16 15.67
C VAL A 334 -13.32 23.38 16.61
N SER A 335 -12.24 24.02 17.06
CA SER A 335 -11.27 23.45 17.97
C SER A 335 -11.74 23.46 19.43
N ASN A 336 -11.38 22.43 20.19
CA ASN A 336 -11.82 22.24 21.57
C ASN A 336 -10.66 21.86 22.49
N ASN A 337 -10.78 22.22 23.76
CA ASN A 337 -9.83 21.83 24.79
C ASN A 337 -10.33 20.58 25.53
N THR A 338 -9.39 19.71 25.93
CA THR A 338 -9.63 18.55 26.78
C THR A 338 -8.57 18.53 27.86
N TYR A 339 -8.95 18.29 29.12
CA TYR A 339 -7.99 18.22 30.22
C TYR A 339 -8.45 17.22 31.27
N LEU A 340 -7.71 16.12 31.44
CA LEU A 340 -7.88 15.13 32.50
C LEU A 340 -6.54 14.83 33.16
N THR A 341 -6.62 14.63 34.48
CA THR A 341 -5.48 14.34 35.36
C THR A 341 -5.84 13.17 36.26
N GLU A 342 -4.88 12.58 36.96
CA GLU A 342 -5.17 11.48 37.89
C GLU A 342 -6.23 11.83 38.95
N GLY A 343 -6.29 13.09 39.38
CA GLY A 343 -7.31 13.58 40.31
C GLY A 343 -8.66 13.91 39.67
N ASN A 344 -8.72 14.04 38.34
CA ASN A 344 -9.92 14.34 37.58
C ASN A 344 -9.95 13.52 36.28
N ASN A 345 -10.21 12.22 36.41
CA ASN A 345 -10.28 11.27 35.31
C ASN A 345 -11.70 11.08 34.75
N PHE A 346 -12.68 11.87 35.19
CA PHE A 346 -14.08 11.75 34.78
C PHE A 346 -14.66 13.08 34.35
N VAL A 347 -15.26 13.11 33.17
CA VAL A 347 -15.92 14.31 32.64
C VAL A 347 -17.32 13.94 32.19
N ILE A 348 -18.32 14.69 32.62
CA ILE A 348 -19.69 14.59 32.10
C ILE A 348 -19.87 15.70 31.06
N ILE A 349 -20.21 15.31 29.83
CA ILE A 349 -20.42 16.25 28.72
C ILE A 349 -21.92 16.40 28.46
N THR A 350 -22.47 17.56 28.79
CA THR A 350 -23.88 17.90 28.55
C THR A 350 -24.04 18.96 27.46
N GLY A 351 -25.15 18.93 26.74
CA GLY A 351 -25.46 19.92 25.72
C GLY A 351 -26.60 19.46 24.81
N PRO A 352 -27.22 20.36 24.03
CA PRO A 352 -28.32 20.01 23.14
C PRO A 352 -27.89 18.99 22.08
N ASN A 353 -28.85 18.30 21.47
CA ASN A 353 -28.55 17.43 20.33
C ASN A 353 -27.94 18.26 19.19
N MET A 354 -27.07 17.64 18.40
CA MET A 354 -26.33 18.29 17.32
C MET A 354 -25.32 19.37 17.77
N SER A 355 -25.06 19.55 19.06
CA SER A 355 -24.04 20.47 19.57
C SER A 355 -22.59 19.99 19.41
N GLY A 356 -22.38 18.83 18.77
CA GLY A 356 -21.05 18.26 18.54
C GLY A 356 -20.48 17.36 19.64
N LYS A 357 -21.27 16.94 20.64
CA LYS A 357 -20.81 16.07 21.75
C LYS A 357 -20.13 14.78 21.25
N SER A 358 -20.81 14.02 20.40
CA SER A 358 -20.28 12.79 19.79
C SER A 358 -19.04 13.05 18.93
N THR A 359 -18.99 14.20 18.25
CA THR A 359 -17.82 14.61 17.46
C THR A 359 -16.62 14.87 18.36
N TYR A 360 -16.81 15.57 19.48
CA TYR A 360 -15.77 15.84 20.46
C TYR A 360 -15.23 14.55 21.10
N LEU A 361 -16.11 13.62 21.49
CA LEU A 361 -15.71 12.30 22.00
C LEU A 361 -14.89 11.50 20.97
N LYS A 362 -15.37 11.43 19.73
CA LYS A 362 -14.66 10.74 18.63
C LYS A 362 -13.30 11.39 18.32
N GLN A 363 -13.22 12.73 18.41
CA GLN A 363 -11.97 13.45 18.23
C GLN A 363 -10.92 12.98 19.24
N ILE A 364 -11.25 12.90 20.54
CA ILE A 364 -10.31 12.48 21.58
C ILE A 364 -9.81 11.05 21.30
N ALA A 365 -10.72 10.13 20.95
CA ALA A 365 -10.36 8.75 20.60
C ALA A 365 -9.37 8.68 19.43
N LEU A 366 -9.63 9.44 18.37
CA LEU A 366 -8.79 9.47 17.17
C LEU A 366 -7.43 10.10 17.46
N CYS A 367 -7.39 11.19 18.24
CA CYS A 367 -6.15 11.82 18.65
C CYS A 367 -5.29 10.88 19.51
N GLN A 368 -5.91 10.11 20.43
CA GLN A 368 -5.23 9.08 21.21
C GLN A 368 -4.58 8.00 20.31
N ILE A 369 -5.33 7.51 19.32
CA ILE A 369 -4.82 6.52 18.35
C ILE A 369 -3.67 7.12 17.54
N MET A 370 -3.82 8.33 17.01
CA MET A 370 -2.78 9.03 16.25
C MET A 370 -1.49 9.20 17.06
N ALA A 371 -1.60 9.59 18.33
CA ALA A 371 -0.45 9.68 19.21
C ALA A 371 0.23 8.31 19.39
N GLN A 372 -0.52 7.27 19.75
CA GLN A 372 0.04 5.93 20.04
C GLN A 372 0.56 5.16 18.81
N ILE A 373 0.24 5.57 17.58
CA ILE A 373 0.90 5.04 16.38
C ILE A 373 2.22 5.77 16.04
N GLY A 374 2.54 6.85 16.76
CA GLY A 374 3.71 7.70 16.50
C GLY A 374 3.48 8.73 15.39
N SER A 375 2.23 9.16 15.20
CA SER A 375 1.88 10.30 14.33
C SER A 375 1.74 11.57 15.15
N TYR A 376 1.92 12.72 14.50
CA TYR A 376 1.52 13.99 15.07
C TYR A 376 -0.02 14.10 15.07
N VAL A 377 -0.55 15.02 15.88
CA VAL A 377 -1.98 15.11 16.22
C VAL A 377 -2.52 16.50 15.86
N PRO A 378 -3.78 16.62 15.37
CA PRO A 378 -4.44 17.91 15.11
C PRO A 378 -4.76 18.69 16.39
N ALA A 379 -3.83 19.51 16.87
CA ALA A 379 -3.99 20.38 18.03
C ALA A 379 -2.93 21.49 18.07
N GLU A 380 -3.12 22.49 18.92
CA GLU A 380 -2.06 23.49 19.24
C GLU A 380 -1.05 22.91 20.24
N TYR A 381 -1.53 22.09 21.17
CA TYR A 381 -0.70 21.34 22.12
C TYR A 381 -1.42 20.04 22.48
N CYS A 382 -0.67 18.95 22.66
CA CYS A 382 -1.26 17.74 23.20
C CYS A 382 -0.29 16.91 24.04
N SER A 383 -0.84 16.36 25.12
CA SER A 383 -0.23 15.37 25.99
C SER A 383 -1.21 14.22 26.19
N PHE A 384 -0.71 12.99 26.15
CA PHE A 384 -1.51 11.78 26.30
C PHE A 384 -0.94 10.88 27.39
N ARG A 385 -1.85 10.24 28.13
CA ARG A 385 -1.52 9.04 28.90
C ARG A 385 -1.53 7.84 27.95
N ILE A 386 -0.65 6.87 28.15
CA ILE A 386 -0.69 5.63 27.36
C ILE A 386 -1.96 4.85 27.73
N ALA A 387 -2.88 4.72 26.77
CA ALA A 387 -4.06 3.87 26.91
C ALA A 387 -3.73 2.47 26.40
N LYS A 388 -3.84 1.46 27.27
CA LYS A 388 -3.68 0.06 26.86
C LYS A 388 -4.91 -0.46 26.13
N GLN A 389 -6.07 0.10 26.45
CA GLN A 389 -7.37 -0.28 25.91
C GLN A 389 -8.20 0.98 25.71
N ILE A 390 -8.88 1.05 24.57
CA ILE A 390 -9.87 2.11 24.29
C ILE A 390 -11.22 1.42 24.16
N PHE A 391 -12.14 1.75 25.06
CA PHE A 391 -13.50 1.27 25.05
C PHE A 391 -14.42 2.37 24.57
N THR A 392 -15.30 2.04 23.63
CA THR A 392 -16.30 2.98 23.12
C THR A 392 -17.67 2.35 23.24
N ARG A 393 -18.58 3.10 23.83
CA ARG A 393 -20.02 2.89 23.69
C ARG A 393 -20.55 4.11 22.95
N ILE A 394 -20.58 4.05 21.62
CA ILE A 394 -21.12 5.13 20.81
C ILE A 394 -22.35 4.57 20.10
N GLY A 395 -23.50 5.22 20.29
CA GLY A 395 -24.75 4.82 19.64
C GLY A 395 -24.56 4.62 18.14
N MET A 396 -24.85 3.41 17.67
CA MET A 396 -25.01 3.10 16.25
C MET A 396 -26.51 2.96 16.00
N ASP A 397 -26.98 3.48 14.86
CA ASP A 397 -28.34 3.27 14.41
C ASP A 397 -28.64 1.76 14.29
N ASP A 398 -29.89 1.43 14.55
CA ASP A 398 -30.42 0.09 14.81
C ASP A 398 -29.85 -1.02 13.92
N ASP A 399 -29.27 -2.02 14.58
CA ASP A 399 -28.76 -3.22 13.95
C ASP A 399 -29.89 -4.27 13.90
N ILE A 400 -30.70 -4.21 12.85
CA ILE A 400 -31.86 -5.09 12.61
C ILE A 400 -31.47 -6.58 12.61
N GLU A 401 -30.18 -6.90 12.40
CA GLU A 401 -29.68 -8.28 12.33
C GLU A 401 -29.56 -8.98 13.70
N THR A 402 -29.62 -8.24 14.81
CA THR A 402 -29.59 -8.84 16.16
C THR A 402 -30.99 -8.91 16.78
N ASN A 403 -31.52 -10.11 17.02
CA ASN A 403 -32.78 -10.40 17.74
C ASN A 403 -32.79 -9.96 19.23
N ALA A 404 -32.04 -8.92 19.60
CA ALA A 404 -31.94 -8.39 20.96
C ALA A 404 -32.48 -6.96 21.00
N SER A 405 -33.08 -6.56 22.12
CA SER A 405 -33.46 -5.16 22.32
C SER A 405 -32.22 -4.26 22.33
N THR A 406 -32.38 -3.03 21.84
CA THR A 406 -31.32 -2.00 21.83
C THR A 406 -30.73 -1.81 23.23
N PHE A 407 -31.58 -1.81 24.26
CA PHE A 407 -31.17 -1.75 25.66
C PHE A 407 -30.33 -2.96 26.10
N MET A 408 -30.70 -4.19 25.71
CA MET A 408 -29.92 -5.39 26.05
C MET A 408 -28.53 -5.36 25.40
N LYS A 409 -28.43 -4.90 24.14
CA LYS A 409 -27.14 -4.74 23.44
C LYS A 409 -26.26 -3.71 24.17
N GLU A 410 -26.84 -2.57 24.52
CA GLU A 410 -26.19 -1.52 25.31
C GLU A 410 -25.68 -2.03 26.67
N MET A 411 -26.50 -2.78 27.41
CA MET A 411 -26.10 -3.35 28.71
C MET A 411 -24.99 -4.40 28.57
N LYS A 412 -24.99 -5.20 27.50
CA LYS A 412 -23.90 -6.15 27.21
C LYS A 412 -22.58 -5.44 26.91
N GLU A 413 -22.62 -4.35 26.14
CA GLU A 413 -21.45 -3.53 25.85
C GLU A 413 -20.88 -2.91 27.13
N ILE A 414 -21.72 -2.30 27.98
CA ILE A 414 -21.28 -1.76 29.28
C ILE A 414 -20.73 -2.85 30.19
N THR A 415 -21.38 -4.02 30.25
CA THR A 415 -20.89 -5.17 31.04
C THR A 415 -19.49 -5.58 30.57
N TYR A 416 -19.26 -5.64 29.26
CA TYR A 416 -17.94 -5.95 28.71
C TYR A 416 -16.90 -4.90 29.10
N ILE A 417 -17.24 -3.61 29.05
CA ILE A 417 -16.35 -2.52 29.48
C ILE A 417 -16.00 -2.68 30.97
N ILE A 418 -17.01 -2.83 31.84
CA ILE A 418 -16.86 -2.97 33.29
C ILE A 418 -15.96 -4.17 33.67
N GLN A 419 -16.09 -5.29 32.95
CA GLN A 419 -15.32 -6.51 33.24
C GLN A 419 -13.85 -6.45 32.80
N ASN A 420 -13.52 -5.62 31.80
CA ASN A 420 -12.19 -5.59 31.19
C ASN A 420 -11.41 -4.30 31.44
N ALA A 421 -12.08 -3.23 31.89
CA ALA A 421 -11.45 -1.94 32.15
C ALA A 421 -10.50 -1.98 33.37
N ASN A 422 -9.47 -1.16 33.30
CA ASN A 422 -8.45 -0.94 34.33
C ASN A 422 -7.96 0.51 34.32
N ASP A 423 -7.08 0.85 35.25
CA ASP A 423 -6.45 2.17 35.43
C ASP A 423 -5.71 2.74 34.19
N LYS A 424 -5.50 1.91 33.16
CA LYS A 424 -4.87 2.27 31.87
C LYS A 424 -5.85 2.24 30.70
N SER A 425 -7.15 2.25 30.98
CA SER A 425 -8.22 2.25 29.97
C SER A 425 -8.74 3.66 29.71
N LEU A 426 -8.94 3.99 28.43
CA LEU A 426 -9.70 5.14 27.98
C LEU A 426 -11.12 4.66 27.62
N ILE A 427 -12.12 5.18 28.31
CA ILE A 427 -13.52 4.81 28.13
C ILE A 427 -14.28 6.04 27.65
N ILE A 428 -15.03 5.85 26.57
CA ILE A 428 -15.84 6.89 25.94
C ILE A 428 -17.27 6.38 25.85
N ILE A 429 -18.19 7.08 26.51
CA ILE A 429 -19.60 6.71 26.54
C ILE A 429 -20.43 7.85 25.95
N ASP A 430 -21.07 7.59 24.82
CA ASP A 430 -22.01 8.48 24.17
C ASP A 430 -23.43 7.97 24.45
N GLU A 431 -24.12 8.69 25.34
CA GLU A 431 -25.56 8.56 25.57
C GLU A 431 -26.04 7.17 26.06
N LEU A 432 -25.72 6.85 27.32
CA LEU A 432 -26.12 5.62 27.99
C LEU A 432 -27.58 5.67 28.53
N GLY A 433 -28.29 4.54 28.49
CA GLY A 433 -29.56 4.34 29.20
C GLY A 433 -30.79 4.84 28.44
N ARG A 434 -30.70 5.00 27.12
CA ARG A 434 -31.79 5.52 26.28
C ARG A 434 -32.94 4.54 26.06
N GLY A 435 -32.67 3.24 26.14
CA GLY A 435 -33.63 2.19 25.82
C GLY A 435 -34.57 1.80 26.96
N THR A 436 -34.60 2.52 28.10
CA THR A 436 -35.42 2.19 29.28
C THR A 436 -36.09 3.42 29.90
N SER A 437 -36.83 3.24 31.00
CA SER A 437 -37.44 4.35 31.74
C SER A 437 -36.38 5.34 32.24
N ALA A 438 -36.71 6.63 32.29
CA ALA A 438 -35.73 7.67 32.63
C ALA A 438 -35.10 7.46 34.02
N GLU A 439 -35.88 7.02 35.00
CA GLU A 439 -35.40 6.76 36.37
C GLU A 439 -34.42 5.58 36.41
N GLU A 440 -34.75 4.47 35.74
CA GLU A 440 -33.86 3.30 35.66
C GLU A 440 -32.60 3.60 34.85
N GLY A 441 -32.73 4.35 33.74
CA GLY A 441 -31.61 4.74 32.89
C GLY A 441 -30.59 5.57 33.66
N ILE A 442 -31.04 6.58 34.42
CA ILE A 442 -30.18 7.39 35.28
C ILE A 442 -29.53 6.53 36.37
N GLY A 443 -30.30 5.66 37.03
CA GLY A 443 -29.78 4.78 38.08
C GLY A 443 -28.65 3.87 37.59
N ILE A 444 -28.83 3.26 36.41
CA ILE A 444 -27.82 2.40 35.78
C ILE A 444 -26.59 3.22 35.35
N CYS A 445 -26.78 4.38 34.73
CA CYS A 445 -25.67 5.25 34.33
C CYS A 445 -24.83 5.66 35.55
N TYR A 446 -25.50 6.08 36.62
CA TYR A 446 -24.83 6.51 37.84
C TYR A 446 -24.01 5.36 38.45
N ALA A 447 -24.61 4.19 38.63
CA ALA A 447 -23.93 3.02 39.19
C ALA A 447 -22.75 2.56 38.32
N ALA A 448 -22.90 2.58 36.99
CA ALA A 448 -21.83 2.23 36.07
C ALA A 448 -20.66 3.23 36.13
N CYS A 449 -20.95 4.53 36.11
CA CYS A 449 -19.94 5.58 36.22
C CYS A 449 -19.21 5.52 37.57
N GLU A 450 -19.93 5.32 38.67
CA GLU A 450 -19.37 5.18 40.02
C GLU A 450 -18.41 3.97 40.10
N TYR A 451 -18.82 2.83 39.54
CA TYR A 451 -17.96 1.65 39.49
C TYR A 451 -16.68 1.90 38.67
N LEU A 452 -16.81 2.48 37.48
CA LEU A 452 -15.66 2.78 36.61
C LEU A 452 -14.71 3.81 37.23
N LEU A 453 -15.25 4.81 37.92
CA LEU A 453 -14.49 5.80 38.67
C LEU A 453 -13.58 5.15 39.74
N ASN A 454 -14.09 4.14 40.45
CA ASN A 454 -13.31 3.42 41.46
C ASN A 454 -12.11 2.65 40.86
N LEU A 455 -12.15 2.32 39.56
CA LEU A 455 -11.03 1.70 38.84
C LEU A 455 -9.96 2.70 38.39
N LYS A 456 -10.15 4.02 38.61
CA LYS A 456 -9.26 5.10 38.18
C LYS A 456 -8.98 5.14 36.66
N VAL A 457 -9.93 4.64 35.86
CA VAL A 457 -9.90 4.72 34.39
C VAL A 457 -10.07 6.17 33.93
N ILE A 458 -9.67 6.48 32.69
CA ILE A 458 -10.04 7.74 32.03
C ILE A 458 -11.45 7.55 31.46
N LEU A 459 -12.44 8.31 31.93
CA LEU A 459 -13.85 8.20 31.54
C LEU A 459 -14.37 9.53 31.01
N LEU A 460 -14.88 9.51 29.78
CA LEU A 460 -15.40 10.66 29.03
C LEU A 460 -16.82 10.44 28.54
#